data_AF-A0AA41XN96-F1
#
_entry.id   AF-A0AA41XN96-F1
#
_cell.length_a   1.000
_cell.length_b   1.000
_cell.length_c   1.000
_cell.angle_alpha   90.00
_cell.angle_beta   90.00
_cell.angle_gamma   90.00
#
_symmetry.space_group_name_H-M   'P 1'
#
loop_
_entity.id
_entity.type
_entity.pdbx_description
1 polymer ?
#
loop_
_entity_poly.entity_id
_entity_poly.type
_entity_poly.pdbx_seq_one_letter_code
_entity_poly.pdbx_strand_id
1 'polypeptide(L)'
;MFFSLSGAIGILRMPDVYTRIQCSSKTITAGALPLLAGLALAKGPLTAYGSRALFVAVLLLLVNPVASHALARAAYKTEVPMWQGAVLDEPREPRGDRR
;
A
#
# COMPACT_ATOMS: atom_id res chain seq x y z
N MET A 1 -5.90 -0.80 15.51
CA MET A 1 -4.69 -0.17 16.09
C MET A 1 -3.45 -1.05 16.02
N PHE A 2 -3.49 -2.32 16.44
CA PHE A 2 -2.33 -3.23 16.34
C PHE A 2 -1.69 -3.26 14.94
N PHE A 3 -2.49 -3.44 13.88
CA PHE A 3 -2.00 -3.42 12.49
C PHE A 3 -1.40 -2.08 12.04
N SER A 4 -1.86 -0.97 12.60
CA SER A 4 -1.31 0.35 12.29
C SER A 4 0.08 0.53 12.91
N LEU A 5 0.26 0.02 14.13
CA LEU A 5 1.56 0.03 14.81
C LEU A 5 2.56 -0.93 14.15
N SER A 6 2.14 -2.16 13.85
CA SER A 6 3.01 -3.12 13.15
C SER A 6 3.38 -2.63 11.75
N GLY A 7 2.46 -1.95 11.08
CA GLY A 7 2.69 -1.23 9.82
C GLY A 7 3.78 -0.16 9.91
N ALA A 8 3.67 0.73 10.90
CA ALA A 8 4.66 1.79 11.14
C ALA A 8 6.05 1.22 11.46
N ILE A 9 6.11 0.18 12.31
CA ILE A 9 7.36 -0.54 12.62
C ILE A 9 7.91 -1.22 11.36
N GLY A 10 7.04 -1.82 10.55
CA GLY A 10 7.39 -2.46 9.29
C GLY A 10 8.02 -1.49 8.29
N ILE A 11 7.49 -0.27 8.17
CA ILE A 11 8.09 0.77 7.33
C ILE A 11 9.49 1.17 7.81
N LEU A 12 9.69 1.24 9.14
CA LEU A 12 10.99 1.61 9.72
C LEU A 12 12.05 0.51 9.54
N ARG A 13 11.64 -0.76 9.70
CA ARG A 13 12.52 -1.93 9.66
C ARG A 13 12.80 -2.44 8.25
N MET A 14 11.88 -2.23 7.31
CA MET A 14 12.03 -2.76 5.97
C MET A 14 13.12 -2.02 5.18
N PRO A 15 13.99 -2.75 4.48
CA PRO A 15 15.19 -2.17 3.92
C PRO A 15 15.01 -1.60 2.50
N ASP A 16 13.94 -1.95 1.81
CA ASP A 16 13.70 -1.56 0.40
C ASP A 16 12.35 -0.86 0.23
N VAL A 17 12.30 0.11 -0.67
CA VAL A 17 11.12 0.91 -1.05
C VAL A 17 9.95 0.01 -1.46
N TYR A 18 10.18 -1.03 -2.27
CA TYR A 18 9.11 -1.94 -2.70
C TYR A 18 8.48 -2.68 -1.51
N THR A 19 9.32 -3.15 -0.59
CA THR A 19 8.85 -3.83 0.62
C THR A 19 8.11 -2.87 1.57
N ARG A 20 8.57 -1.61 1.68
CA ARG A 20 7.89 -0.54 2.43
C ARG A 20 6.52 -0.20 1.85
N ILE A 21 6.37 -0.15 0.53
CA ILE A 21 5.08 0.08 -0.15
C ILE A 21 4.07 -1.02 0.24
N GLN A 22 4.50 -2.28 0.26
CA GLN A 22 3.64 -3.39 0.68
C GLN A 22 3.25 -3.31 2.16
N CYS A 23 4.17 -2.93 3.04
CA CYS A 23 3.87 -2.70 4.45
C CYS A 23 2.85 -1.56 4.65
N SER A 24 3.01 -0.45 3.93
CA SER A 24 2.05 0.66 3.94
C SER A 24 0.66 0.23 3.47
N SER A 25 0.59 -0.51 2.36
CA SER A 25 -0.67 -1.05 1.83
C SER A 25 -1.41 -1.95 2.84
N LYS A 26 -0.68 -2.87 3.49
CA LYS A 26 -1.25 -3.75 4.53
C LYS A 26 -1.80 -2.97 5.72
N THR A 27 -1.15 -1.86 6.09
CA THR A 27 -1.56 -0.99 7.19
C THR A 27 -2.91 -0.35 6.95
N ILE A 28 -3.16 0.10 5.71
CA ILE A 28 -4.43 0.73 5.33
C ILE A 28 -5.54 -0.33 5.32
N THR A 29 -5.30 -1.47 4.67
CA THR A 29 -6.33 -2.50 4.48
C THR A 29 -6.67 -3.24 5.77
N ALA A 30 -5.70 -3.62 6.59
CA ALA A 30 -5.92 -4.36 7.84
C ALA A 30 -6.00 -3.46 9.08
N GLY A 31 -5.60 -2.19 8.99
CA GLY A 31 -5.61 -1.24 10.09
C GLY A 31 -6.75 -0.23 9.98
N ALA A 32 -6.73 0.60 8.93
CA ALA A 32 -7.65 1.74 8.79
C ALA A 32 -9.06 1.32 8.37
N LEU A 33 -9.21 0.43 7.37
CA LEU A 33 -10.52 -0.04 6.90
C LEU A 33 -11.38 -0.68 7.99
N PRO A 34 -10.91 -1.66 8.79
CA PRO A 34 -11.72 -2.24 9.86
C PRO A 34 -12.03 -1.23 10.98
N LEU A 35 -11.16 -0.24 11.19
CA LEU A 35 -11.44 0.86 12.12
C LEU A 35 -12.61 1.72 11.64
N LEU A 36 -12.61 2.09 10.36
CA LEU A 36 -13.67 2.87 9.73
C LEU A 36 -14.98 2.07 9.65
N ALA A 37 -14.89 0.77 9.36
CA ALA A 37 -16.04 -0.13 9.38
C ALA A 37 -16.64 -0.24 10.79
N GLY A 38 -15.80 -0.41 11.82
CA GLY A 38 -16.25 -0.41 13.21
C GLY A 38 -16.93 0.91 13.62
N LEU A 39 -16.41 2.05 13.16
CA LEU A 39 -17.02 3.36 13.39
C LEU A 39 -18.39 3.47 12.70
N ALA A 40 -18.51 2.99 11.46
CA ALA A 40 -19.77 2.99 10.71
C ALA A 40 -20.82 2.08 11.37
N LEU A 41 -20.41 0.93 11.92
CA LEU A 41 -21.30 0.03 12.68
C LEU A 41 -21.72 0.65 14.02
N ALA A 42 -20.79 1.27 14.76
CA ALA A 42 -21.06 1.84 16.08
C ALA A 42 -21.96 3.09 16.05
N LYS A 43 -21.85 3.92 15.00
CA LYS A 43 -22.68 5.14 14.84
C LYS A 43 -23.88 4.94 13.90
N GLY A 44 -23.96 3.79 13.23
CA GLY A 44 -24.96 3.50 12.23
C GLY A 44 -24.62 4.14 10.86
N PRO A 45 -24.83 3.42 9.74
CA PRO A 45 -24.39 3.85 8.41
C PRO A 45 -25.12 5.10 7.88
N LEU A 46 -26.33 5.39 8.37
CA LEU A 46 -27.15 6.52 7.95
C LEU A 46 -26.87 7.83 8.71
N THR A 47 -25.94 7.81 9.68
CA THR A 47 -25.50 9.06 10.32
C THR A 47 -24.48 9.80 9.45
N ALA A 48 -24.39 11.13 9.64
CA ALA A 48 -23.41 11.97 8.95
C ALA A 48 -21.96 11.48 9.15
N TYR A 49 -21.66 10.87 10.30
CA TYR A 49 -20.35 10.30 10.59
C TYR A 49 -20.13 8.93 9.92
N GLY A 50 -21.13 8.04 9.94
CA GLY A 50 -21.03 6.71 9.32
C GLY A 50 -20.90 6.77 7.79
N SER A 51 -21.69 7.62 7.14
CA SER A 51 -21.63 7.84 5.67
C SER A 51 -20.28 8.39 5.21
N ARG A 52 -19.73 9.38 5.92
CA ARG A 52 -18.38 9.90 5.65
C ARG A 52 -17.30 8.85 5.87
N ALA A 53 -17.39 8.06 6.95
CA ALA A 53 -16.45 6.98 7.22
C ALA A 53 -16.46 5.91 6.11
N LEU A 54 -17.64 5.53 5.61
CA LEU A 54 -17.78 4.61 4.48
C LEU A 54 -17.18 5.18 3.20
N PHE A 55 -17.46 6.46 2.90
CA PHE A 55 -16.90 7.15 1.74
C PHE A 55 -15.37 7.19 1.78
N VAL A 56 -14.79 7.52 2.94
CA VAL A 56 -13.33 7.51 3.15
C VAL A 56 -12.77 6.09 3.02
N ALA A 57 -13.46 5.07 3.52
CA ALA A 57 -13.02 3.68 3.38
C ALA A 57 -12.94 3.25 1.91
N VAL A 58 -13.95 3.57 1.10
CA VAL A 58 -13.94 3.29 -0.35
C VAL A 58 -12.82 4.07 -1.05
N LEU A 59 -12.66 5.36 -0.71
CA LEU A 59 -11.61 6.18 -1.29
C LEU A 59 -10.21 5.63 -0.97
N LEU A 60 -9.96 5.23 0.28
CA LEU A 60 -8.69 4.62 0.68
C LEU A 60 -8.42 3.32 -0.08
N LEU A 61 -9.45 2.50 -0.34
CA LEU A 61 -9.32 1.27 -1.11
C LEU A 61 -8.88 1.53 -2.56
N LEU A 62 -9.34 2.63 -3.16
CA LEU A 62 -9.00 3.02 -4.53
C LEU A 62 -7.65 3.76 -4.61
N VAL A 63 -7.38 4.66 -3.66
CA VAL A 63 -6.15 5.45 -3.63
C VAL A 63 -4.94 4.57 -3.35
N ASN A 64 -5.08 3.54 -2.50
CA ASN A 64 -3.97 2.66 -2.13
C ASN A 64 -3.29 1.95 -3.32
N PRO A 65 -3.99 1.26 -4.24
CA PRO A 65 -3.36 0.64 -5.41
C PRO A 65 -2.80 1.68 -6.39
N VAL A 66 -3.48 2.83 -6.57
CA VAL A 66 -3.01 3.92 -7.44
C VAL A 66 -1.70 4.51 -6.91
N ALA A 67 -1.65 4.82 -5.62
CA ALA A 67 -0.47 5.35 -4.95
C ALA A 67 0.69 4.33 -4.96
N SER A 68 0.40 3.07 -4.65
CA SER A 68 1.41 2.00 -4.65
C SER A 68 2.00 1.77 -6.05
N HIS A 69 1.17 1.80 -7.09
CA HIS A 69 1.62 1.66 -8.47
C HIS A 69 2.46 2.86 -8.93
N ALA A 70 2.01 4.08 -8.62
CA ALA A 70 2.76 5.29 -8.92
C ALA A 70 4.13 5.33 -8.20
N LEU A 71 4.16 4.93 -6.93
CA LEU A 71 5.39 4.84 -6.14
C LEU A 71 6.36 3.78 -6.70
N ALA A 72 5.85 2.60 -7.04
CA ALA A 72 6.67 1.54 -7.64
C ALA A 72 7.26 1.98 -8.99
N ARG A 73 6.45 2.63 -9.84
CA ARG A 73 6.92 3.16 -11.13
C ARG A 73 7.96 4.28 -10.97
N ALA A 74 7.79 5.15 -9.97
CA ALA A 74 8.75 6.20 -9.67
C ALA A 74 10.07 5.64 -9.12
N ALA A 75 10.00 4.63 -8.24
CA ALA A 75 11.17 3.93 -7.70
C ALA A 75 11.95 3.22 -8.83
N TYR A 76 11.24 2.58 -9.76
CA TYR A 76 11.85 1.94 -10.93
C TYR A 76 12.55 2.97 -11.83
N LYS A 77 11.89 4.09 -12.14
CA LYS A 77 12.47 5.15 -12.98
C LYS A 77 13.67 5.86 -12.35
N THR A 78 13.75 5.89 -11.02
CA THR A 78 14.84 6.54 -10.28
C THR A 78 15.98 5.55 -9.97
N GLU A 79 15.91 4.33 -10.51
CA GLU A 79 16.91 3.26 -10.30
C GLU A 79 17.23 3.05 -8.81
N VAL A 80 16.20 3.11 -7.96
CA VAL A 80 16.39 2.90 -6.53
C VAL A 80 16.91 1.48 -6.32
N PRO A 81 18.05 1.30 -5.61
CA PRO A 81 18.63 -0.02 -5.40
C PRO A 81 17.64 -0.88 -4.61
N MET A 82 17.27 -2.01 -5.20
CA MET A 82 16.47 -3.03 -4.52
C MET A 82 17.29 -3.71 -3.42
N TRP A 83 16.58 -4.37 -2.49
CA TRP A 83 17.25 -5.21 -1.49
C TRP A 83 18.16 -6.25 -2.15
N GLN A 84 19.36 -6.48 -1.61
CA GLN A 84 20.35 -7.38 -2.24
C GLN A 84 19.89 -8.84 -2.38
N GLY A 85 18.90 -9.27 -1.60
CA GLY A 85 18.26 -10.58 -1.74
C GLY A 85 17.01 -10.60 -2.62
N ALA A 86 16.66 -9.49 -3.26
CA ALA A 86 15.51 -9.44 -4.16
C ALA A 86 15.87 -10.10 -5.50
N VAL A 87 15.16 -11.18 -5.85
CA VAL A 87 15.22 -11.77 -7.18
C VAL A 87 14.22 -11.03 -8.05
N LEU A 88 14.73 -10.21 -8.97
CA LEU A 88 13.88 -9.56 -9.97
C LEU A 88 13.62 -10.56 -11.09
N ASP A 89 12.37 -11.02 -11.20
CA ASP A 89 11.93 -11.84 -12.32
C ASP A 89 11.65 -10.90 -13.51
N GLU A 90 12.71 -10.50 -14.20
CA GLU A 90 12.58 -9.78 -15.46
C GLU A 90 11.89 -10.71 -16.46
N PRO A 91 10.74 -10.33 -17.06
CA PRO A 91 10.26 -11.04 -18.22
C PRO A 91 11.41 -11.05 -19.21
N ARG A 92 11.81 -12.22 -19.71
CA ARG A 92 12.80 -12.34 -20.79
C ARG A 92 12.37 -11.41 -21.92
N GLU A 93 12.95 -10.22 -21.97
CA GLU A 93 12.93 -9.43 -23.18
C GLU A 93 13.72 -10.29 -24.18
N PRO A 94 13.14 -10.67 -25.33
CA PRO A 94 13.92 -11.34 -26.35
C PRO A 94 15.09 -10.40 -26.62
N ARG A 95 16.31 -10.86 -26.39
CA ARG A 95 17.54 -10.13 -26.69
C ARG A 95 17.35 -9.49 -28.06
N GLY A 96 17.08 -8.18 -28.06
CA GLY A 96 17.19 -7.37 -29.25
C GLY A 96 18.67 -7.39 -29.59
N ASP A 97 19.02 -8.27 -30.53
CA ASP A 97 20.27 -8.25 -31.27
C ASP A 97 20.44 -6.85 -31.84
N ARG A 98 21.11 -5.98 -31.09
CA ARG A 98 21.61 -4.71 -31.59
C ARG A 98 23.06 -4.93 -31.95
N ARG A 99 23.23 -5.45 -33.17
CA ARG A 99 24.44 -5.26 -33.99
C ARG A 99 24.79 -3.78 -34.11
#